data_AF-A0A7V7VAR3-F1
#
_entry.id   AF-A0A7V7VAR3-F1
#
_cell.length_a   1.000
_cell.length_b   1.000
_cell.length_c   1.000
_cell.angle_alpha   90.00
_cell.angle_beta   90.00
_cell.angle_gamma   90.00
#
_symmetry.space_group_name_H-M   'P 1'
#
loop_
_entity.id
_entity.type
_entity.pdbx_description
1 polymer ?
#
loop_
_entity_poly.entity_id
_entity_poly.type
_entity_poly.pdbx_seq_one_letter_code
_entity_poly.pdbx_strand_id
1 'polypeptide(L)'
;MTIVFFAFLSLTQMFIAVFGNAGMIFNIISLSLQLVSSGVIVPHEMLSKTYQTIGKLFPATYAANGYYTIIFWGVSLEENIISLLVIILVTQLVAVITVSVKGIVERRSHVVKEV
;
A
#
# COMPACT_ATOMS: atom_id res chain seq x y z
N MET A 1 11.47 6.97 9.22
CA MET A 1 11.20 5.51 9.19
C MET A 1 9.76 5.16 9.55
N THR A 2 9.15 5.81 10.55
CA THR A 2 7.75 5.55 10.96
C THR A 2 6.74 5.63 9.82
N ILE A 3 6.86 6.64 8.94
CA ILE A 3 5.92 6.82 7.83
C ILE A 3 5.98 5.68 6.80
N VAL A 4 7.17 5.15 6.54
CA VAL A 4 7.36 3.99 5.66
C VAL A 4 6.64 2.80 6.26
N PHE A 5 6.93 2.48 7.54
CA PHE A 5 6.28 1.37 8.22
C PHE A 5 4.75 1.51 8.22
N PHE A 6 4.24 2.71 8.49
CA PHE A 6 2.81 2.99 8.47
C PHE A 6 2.18 2.78 7.09
N ALA A 7 2.86 3.18 6.01
CA ALA A 7 2.39 2.96 4.64
C ALA A 7 2.28 1.47 4.26
N PHE A 8 3.23 0.65 4.71
CA PHE A 8 3.17 -0.80 4.50
C PHE A 8 2.03 -1.46 5.31
N LEU A 9 1.83 -1.02 6.55
CA LEU A 9 0.72 -1.49 7.38
C LEU A 9 -0.63 -1.07 6.80
N SER A 10 -0.77 0.17 6.32
CA SER A 10 -2.02 0.67 5.75
C SER A 10 -2.39 -0.09 4.48
N LEU A 11 -1.42 -0.41 3.62
CA LEU A 11 -1.61 -1.24 2.44
C LEU A 11 -2.01 -2.67 2.80
N THR A 12 -1.33 -3.28 3.78
CA THR A 12 -1.65 -4.62 4.30
C THR A 12 -3.10 -4.66 4.84
N GLN A 13 -3.44 -3.70 5.69
CA GLN A 13 -4.77 -3.56 6.28
C GLN A 13 -5.84 -3.41 5.20
N MET A 14 -5.58 -2.61 4.16
CA MET A 14 -6.52 -2.43 3.05
C MET A 14 -6.83 -3.75 2.34
N PHE A 15 -5.83 -4.57 2.00
CA PHE A 15 -6.07 -5.86 1.35
C PHE A 15 -6.90 -6.81 2.22
N ILE A 16 -6.61 -6.88 3.52
CA ILE A 16 -7.36 -7.72 4.46
C ILE A 16 -8.79 -7.18 4.62
N ALA A 17 -8.96 -5.86 4.73
CA ALA A 17 -10.27 -5.23 4.86
C ALA A 17 -11.14 -5.53 3.63
N VAL A 18 -10.61 -5.38 2.42
CA VAL A 18 -11.30 -5.63 1.14
C VAL A 18 -11.64 -7.11 0.99
N PHE A 19 -10.63 -7.98 1.00
CA PHE A 19 -10.77 -9.36 0.56
C PHE A 19 -10.96 -10.38 1.70
N GLY A 20 -10.90 -9.97 2.97
CA GLY A 20 -11.00 -10.87 4.11
C GLY A 20 -9.84 -11.88 4.13
N ASN A 21 -10.14 -13.16 4.29
CA ASN A 21 -9.14 -14.24 4.36
C ASN A 21 -8.29 -14.34 3.07
N ALA A 22 -8.89 -14.07 1.91
CA ALA A 22 -8.17 -14.02 0.63
C ALA A 22 -7.20 -12.81 0.55
N GLY A 23 -7.42 -11.78 1.36
CA GLY A 23 -6.56 -10.60 1.43
C GLY A 23 -5.14 -10.90 1.86
N MET A 24 -4.92 -11.99 2.62
CA MET A 24 -3.58 -12.45 2.96
C MET A 24 -2.79 -12.89 1.72
N ILE A 25 -3.43 -13.60 0.78
CA ILE A 25 -2.79 -14.03 -0.47
C ILE A 25 -2.48 -12.81 -1.34
N PHE A 26 -3.41 -11.87 -1.47
CA PHE A 26 -3.18 -10.61 -2.18
C PHE A 26 -2.03 -9.80 -1.58
N ASN A 27 -1.90 -9.79 -0.25
CA ASN A 27 -0.79 -9.12 0.42
C ASN A 27 0.55 -9.78 0.07
N ILE A 28 0.64 -11.10 0.12
CA ILE A 28 1.88 -11.82 -0.26
C ILE A 28 2.28 -11.49 -1.70
N ILE A 29 1.35 -11.56 -2.64
CA ILE A 29 1.59 -11.21 -4.05
C ILE A 29 2.04 -9.74 -4.17
N SER A 30 1.38 -8.83 -3.46
CA SER A 30 1.74 -7.42 -3.45
C SER A 30 3.15 -7.20 -2.91
N LEU A 31 3.55 -7.84 -1.81
CA LEU A 31 4.89 -7.74 -1.25
C LEU A 31 5.95 -8.25 -2.23
N SER A 32 5.66 -9.36 -2.93
CA SER A 32 6.55 -9.85 -3.99
C SER A 32 6.68 -8.85 -5.14
N LEU A 33 5.57 -8.26 -5.60
CA LEU A 33 5.57 -7.24 -6.65
C LEU A 33 6.32 -5.98 -6.22
N GLN A 34 6.13 -5.55 -4.97
CA GLN A 34 6.83 -4.43 -4.37
C GLN A 34 8.34 -4.64 -4.36
N LEU A 35 8.79 -5.83 -3.98
CA LEU A 35 10.20 -6.17 -3.95
C LEU A 35 10.84 -6.03 -5.34
N VAL A 36 10.22 -6.62 -6.38
CA VAL A 36 10.78 -6.62 -7.74
C VAL A 36 10.63 -5.27 -8.46
N SER A 37 9.68 -4.42 -8.05
CA SER A 37 9.43 -3.10 -8.67
C SER A 37 10.02 -1.91 -7.91
N SER A 38 10.50 -2.13 -6.67
CA SER A 38 11.01 -1.08 -5.78
C SER A 38 12.25 -0.35 -6.27
N GLY A 39 12.99 -0.92 -7.23
CA GLY A 39 14.28 -0.37 -7.65
C GLY A 39 15.48 -0.85 -6.82
N VAL A 40 15.25 -1.65 -5.77
CA VAL A 40 16.30 -2.10 -4.83
C VAL A 40 17.12 -3.28 -5.39
N ILE A 41 16.49 -4.20 -6.13
CA ILE A 41 17.17 -5.34 -6.74
C ILE A 41 17.73 -4.96 -8.12
N VAL A 42 16.88 -4.37 -8.95
CA VAL A 42 17.22 -3.88 -10.29
C VAL A 42 16.90 -2.39 -10.32
N PRO A 43 17.81 -1.52 -10.79
CA PRO A 43 17.56 -0.09 -10.86
C PRO A 43 16.25 0.22 -11.58
N HIS A 44 15.46 1.16 -11.04
CA HIS A 44 14.11 1.46 -11.54
C HIS A 44 14.09 1.81 -13.04
N GLU A 45 15.10 2.54 -13.50
CA GLU A 45 15.27 2.95 -14.90
C GLU A 45 15.51 1.76 -15.86
N MET A 46 15.95 0.61 -15.34
CA MET A 46 16.20 -0.61 -16.12
C MET A 46 15.00 -1.56 -16.13
N LEU A 47 13.96 -1.28 -15.35
CA LEU A 47 12.72 -2.07 -15.34
C LEU A 47 11.89 -1.75 -16.59
N SER A 48 11.08 -2.71 -17.04
CA SER A 48 10.11 -2.43 -18.11
C SER A 48 9.09 -1.38 -17.64
N LYS A 49 8.50 -0.65 -18.59
CA LYS A 49 7.50 0.40 -18.29
C LYS A 49 6.35 -0.10 -17.41
N THR A 50 5.97 -1.36 -17.57
CA THR A 50 4.94 -2.02 -16.75
C THR A 50 5.36 -2.08 -15.29
N TYR A 51 6.57 -2.60 -15.00
CA TYR A 51 7.08 -2.69 -13.64
C TYR A 51 7.34 -1.31 -13.02
N GLN A 52 7.78 -0.34 -13.81
CA GLN A 52 7.93 1.04 -13.34
C GLN A 52 6.58 1.63 -12.89
N THR A 53 5.54 1.43 -13.69
CA THR A 53 4.19 1.93 -13.38
C THR A 53 3.62 1.26 -12.13
N ILE A 54 3.79 -0.05 -12.01
CA ILE A 54 3.37 -0.80 -10.82
C ILE A 54 4.12 -0.32 -9.57
N GLY A 55 5.44 -0.14 -9.66
CA GLY A 55 6.25 0.35 -8.54
C GLY A 55 5.79 1.70 -8.00
N LYS A 56 5.41 2.62 -8.90
CA LYS A 56 4.88 3.96 -8.52
C LYS A 56 3.58 3.93 -7.73
N LEU A 57 2.83 2.82 -7.73
CA LEU A 57 1.63 2.66 -6.92
C LEU A 57 1.93 2.18 -5.50
N PHE A 58 3.15 1.67 -5.27
CA PHE A 58 3.50 1.02 -4.03
C PHE A 58 4.42 1.86 -3.14
N PRO A 59 4.33 1.71 -1.80
CA PRO A 59 5.18 2.45 -0.88
C PRO A 59 6.65 2.04 -0.96
N ALA A 60 6.95 0.82 -1.43
CA ALA A 60 8.31 0.31 -1.52
C ALA A 60 9.23 1.15 -2.44
N THR A 61 8.73 1.65 -3.57
CA THR A 61 9.52 2.48 -4.49
C THR A 61 9.91 3.82 -3.85
N TYR A 62 8.96 4.51 -3.21
CA TYR A 62 9.23 5.79 -2.55
C TYR A 62 10.06 5.63 -1.27
N ALA A 63 9.91 4.50 -0.57
CA ALA A 63 10.77 4.15 0.55
C ALA A 63 12.22 3.98 0.07
N ALA A 64 12.45 3.16 -0.96
CA ALA A 64 13.77 2.95 -1.54
C ALA A 64 14.41 4.26 -2.01
N ASN A 65 13.67 5.05 -2.79
CA ASN A 65 14.14 6.36 -3.27
C ASN A 65 14.45 7.31 -2.12
N GLY A 66 13.58 7.41 -1.11
CA GLY A 66 13.82 8.24 0.06
C GLY A 66 15.09 7.81 0.83
N TYR A 67 15.34 6.50 0.97
CA TYR A 67 16.58 5.99 1.55
C TYR A 67 17.81 6.37 0.71
N TYR A 68 17.75 6.22 -0.62
CA TYR A 68 18.82 6.63 -1.52
C TYR A 68 19.11 8.13 -1.40
N THR A 69 18.06 8.97 -1.40
CA THR A 69 18.20 10.41 -1.23
C THR A 69 18.87 10.78 0.09
N ILE A 70 18.55 10.10 1.19
CA ILE A 70 19.17 10.35 2.50
C ILE A 70 20.65 9.94 2.51
N ILE A 71 20.98 8.76 1.99
CA ILE A 71 22.36 8.22 2.02
C ILE A 71 23.30 9.03 1.13
N PHE A 72 22.80 9.45 -0.04
CA PHE A 72 23.60 10.15 -1.05
C PHE A 72 23.39 11.67 -1.04
N TRP A 73 22.74 12.22 -0.02
CA TRP A 73 22.49 13.66 0.12
C TRP A 73 21.77 14.30 -1.08
N GLY A 74 20.78 13.61 -1.64
CA GLY A 74 19.95 14.11 -2.73
C GLY A 74 18.89 15.12 -2.27
N VAL A 75 18.26 15.80 -3.24
CA VAL A 75 17.30 16.90 -2.98
C VAL A 75 15.82 16.48 -3.00
N SER A 76 15.49 15.29 -3.49
CA SER A 76 14.11 14.86 -3.80
C SER A 76 13.37 14.16 -2.64
N LEU A 77 13.72 14.46 -1.38
CA LEU A 77 13.14 13.74 -0.24
C LEU A 77 11.66 14.08 -0.03
N GLU A 78 11.29 15.34 -0.27
CA GLU A 78 9.93 15.85 -0.06
C GLU A 78 8.90 15.14 -0.95
N GLU A 79 9.23 14.93 -2.23
CA GLU A 79 8.37 14.24 -3.20
C GLU A 79 8.06 12.79 -2.79
N ASN A 80 9.07 12.09 -2.24
CA ASN A 80 8.91 10.73 -1.75
C ASN A 80 8.00 10.68 -0.50
N ILE A 81 8.15 11.65 0.41
CA ILE A 81 7.30 11.76 1.60
C ILE A 81 5.85 12.05 1.20
N ILE A 82 5.62 12.98 0.27
CA ILE A 82 4.28 13.32 -0.22
C ILE A 82 3.63 12.10 -0.87
N SER A 83 4.36 11.38 -1.73
CA SER A 83 3.87 10.16 -2.37
C SER A 83 3.46 9.09 -1.35
N LEU A 84 4.27 8.89 -0.29
CA LEU A 84 3.93 7.97 0.80
C LEU A 84 2.67 8.41 1.56
N LEU A 85 2.50 9.71 1.84
CA LEU A 85 1.31 10.25 2.49
C LEU A 85 0.04 10.01 1.65
N VAL A 86 0.13 10.21 0.34
CA VAL A 86 -0.98 9.95 -0.59
C VAL A 86 -1.37 8.47 -0.57
N ILE A 87 -0.39 7.56 -0.62
CA ILE A 87 -0.65 6.11 -0.54
C ILE A 87 -1.33 5.75 0.79
N ILE A 88 -0.85 6.29 1.91
CA ILE A 88 -1.46 6.10 3.23
C ILE A 88 -2.92 6.56 3.22
N LEU A 89 -3.17 7.77 2.72
CA LEU A 89 -4.51 8.36 2.71
C LEU A 89 -5.46 7.52 1.85
N VAL A 90 -5.05 7.12 0.65
CA VAL A 90 -5.88 6.29 -0.25
C VAL A 90 -6.15 4.92 0.36
N THR A 91 -5.13 4.24 0.88
CA THR A 91 -5.29 2.90 1.49
C THR A 91 -6.18 2.93 2.72
N GLN A 92 -6.08 3.96 3.56
CA GLN A 92 -6.95 4.14 4.72
C GLN A 92 -8.40 4.45 4.32
N LEU A 93 -8.62 5.32 3.33
CA LEU A 93 -9.97 5.60 2.84
C LEU A 93 -10.67 4.34 2.33
N VAL A 94 -9.96 3.54 1.52
CA VAL A 94 -10.51 2.26 1.01
C VAL A 94 -10.82 1.30 2.15
N ALA A 95 -9.94 1.18 3.14
CA ALA A 95 -10.16 0.33 4.30
C ALA A 95 -11.39 0.78 5.12
N VAL A 96 -11.52 2.07 5.42
CA VAL A 96 -12.65 2.64 6.20
C VAL A 96 -13.97 2.44 5.47
N ILE A 97 -14.03 2.71 4.17
CA ILE A 97 -15.23 2.51 3.36
C ILE A 97 -15.64 1.04 3.41
N THR A 98 -14.69 0.13 3.19
CA THR A 98 -14.97 -1.30 3.17
C THR A 98 -15.49 -1.80 4.51
N VAL A 99 -14.86 -1.41 5.62
CA VAL A 99 -15.28 -1.80 6.97
C VAL A 99 -16.65 -1.23 7.30
N SER A 100 -16.92 0.01 6.92
CA SER A 100 -18.23 0.65 7.12
C SER A 100 -19.33 -0.11 6.36
N VAL A 101 -19.09 -0.48 5.11
CA VAL A 101 -20.04 -1.26 4.30
C VAL A 101 -20.28 -2.64 4.92
N LYS A 102 -19.23 -3.38 5.28
CA LYS A 102 -19.36 -4.70 5.92
C LYS A 102 -20.11 -4.61 7.25
N GLY A 103 -19.81 -3.61 8.08
CA GLY A 103 -20.49 -3.39 9.36
C GLY A 103 -21.98 -3.07 9.22
N ILE A 104 -22.39 -2.33 8.17
CA ILE A 104 -23.80 -2.05 7.88
C ILE A 104 -24.54 -3.33 7.45
N VAL A 105 -23.92 -4.14 6.59
CA VAL A 105 -24.51 -5.40 6.08
C VAL A 105 -24.73 -6.39 7.22
N GLU A 106 -23.77 -6.53 8.14
CA GLU A 106 -23.85 -7.48 9.24
C GLU A 106 -24.92 -7.08 10.27
N ARG A 107 -25.05 -5.78 10.58
CA ARG A 107 -26.16 -5.26 11.40
C ARG A 107 -27.53 -5.55 10.80
N ARG A 108 -27.68 -5.51 9.48
CA ARG A 108 -28.96 -5.81 8.80
C ARG A 108 -29.31 -7.30 8.85
N SER A 109 -28.33 -8.20 8.83
CA SER A 109 -28.56 -9.64 8.89
C SER A 109 -29.09 -10.12 10.25
N HIS A 110 -28.64 -9.51 11.35
CA HIS A 110 -29.14 -9.82 12.69
C HIS A 110 -30.61 -9.42 12.89
N VAL A 111 -31.02 -8.25 12.38
CA VAL A 111 -32.41 -7.76 12.52
C VAL A 111 -33.42 -8.63 11.75
N VAL A 112 -33.03 -9.23 10.62
CA VAL A 112 -33.94 -10.10 9.83
C VAL A 112 -34.08 -11.50 10.43
N LYS A 113 -33.13 -11.96 11.27
CA LYS A 113 -33.22 -13.26 11.94
C LYS A 113 -34.11 -13.24 13.19
N GLU A 114 -34.49 -12.07 13.69
CA GLU A 114 -35.36 -11.91 14.86
C GLU A 114 -36.84 -11.69 14.50
N VAL A 115 -37.22 -11.75 13.22
CA VAL A 115 -38.61 -11.62 12.72
C VAL A 115 -39.05 -12.93 12.09
#